data_AF-A0A947KHP6-F1
#
_entry.id   AF-A0A947KHP6-F1
#
_cell.length_a   1.000
_cell.length_b   1.000
_cell.length_c   1.000
_cell.angle_alpha   90.00
_cell.angle_beta   90.00
_cell.angle_gamma   90.00
#
_symmetry.space_group_name_H-M   'P 1'
#
loop_
_entity.id
_entity.type
_entity.pdbx_description
1 polymer ?
#
loop_
_entity_poly.entity_id
_entity_poly.type
_entity_poly.pdbx_seq_one_letter_code
_entity_poly.pdbx_strand_id
1 'polypeptide(L)'
;ADSNNWNHFWFIQLAASYLRHSGDEDLLEQCYPYLNKSLEYALHSKEDDGLLYAYYLDGWDIGHNFGPRAFMTIMAIKGIRDYVYISAALNQNLDCLPDLEQLAEQMEKALVDKLWNDNLGFLINYYENGEIDPHYYAGSLLAAHFRLLDDEKRMRLIGTAGEKLVDPKIGTYCVYPPDFHLLGDFLKFKGNEVGPPYHYANGGVWNHCNAWYSLGLMATNKRNEAAKFIRKNMTLDGIINSPNGQPAMYEYRSSDYNDPKVYGKIDKPNFLWAAGWYLYSLYHLYGIEENTWNISMKPFLPEDQETCEFDLALNGKKHRISLSGHGDYLQSVRNNGDECTSVVFVKNNDNSNYQFSCGLPEYPYLESTESIVLSCDYDRWNQHLDMKLKAFPGHRNYINIISPLKPTSVRFDNQVVEDYELETIDDIYRIRLNVIHDQAESELRVSFINNHKKG
;
A
#
# COMPACT_ATOMS: atom_id res chain seq x y z
N ALA A 1 10.14 -2.45 26.79
CA ALA A 1 10.41 -2.84 25.39
C ALA A 1 11.70 -2.13 24.96
N ASP A 2 12.27 -2.47 23.82
CA ASP A 2 13.31 -1.67 23.18
C ASP A 2 12.60 -0.73 22.20
N SER A 3 12.97 0.56 22.12
CA SER A 3 12.33 1.53 21.21
C SER A 3 12.52 1.17 19.74
N ASN A 4 13.41 0.21 19.42
CA ASN A 4 13.64 -0.33 18.08
C ASN A 4 12.57 -1.32 17.57
N ASN A 5 11.46 -1.48 18.28
CA ASN A 5 10.46 -2.50 17.95
C ASN A 5 9.43 -1.99 16.92
N TRP A 6 9.61 -2.35 15.65
CA TRP A 6 8.67 -2.02 14.56
C TRP A 6 7.28 -2.64 14.71
N ASN A 7 7.08 -3.60 15.62
CA ASN A 7 5.77 -4.22 15.85
C ASN A 7 4.71 -3.20 16.31
N HIS A 8 5.11 -2.08 16.92
CA HIS A 8 4.20 -0.99 17.24
C HIS A 8 3.54 -0.38 16.00
N PHE A 9 4.29 -0.24 14.90
CA PHE A 9 3.74 0.25 13.64
C PHE A 9 2.82 -0.80 12.99
N TRP A 10 3.18 -2.09 13.03
CA TRP A 10 2.28 -3.15 12.54
C TRP A 10 0.95 -3.16 13.29
N PHE A 11 0.96 -2.96 14.62
CA PHE A 11 -0.27 -2.89 15.40
C PHE A 11 -1.17 -1.73 14.95
N ILE A 12 -0.61 -0.54 14.72
CA ILE A 12 -1.37 0.63 14.25
C ILE A 12 -1.94 0.40 12.84
N GLN A 13 -1.13 -0.12 11.92
CA GLN A 13 -1.55 -0.37 10.54
C GLN A 13 -2.66 -1.44 10.48
N LEU A 14 -2.53 -2.51 11.27
CA LEU A 14 -3.55 -3.54 11.38
C LEU A 14 -4.84 -2.99 11.99
N ALA A 15 -4.75 -2.15 13.02
CA ALA A 15 -5.90 -1.52 13.65
C ALA A 15 -6.67 -0.61 12.66
N ALA A 16 -5.95 0.15 11.85
CA ALA A 16 -6.55 1.01 10.83
C ALA A 16 -7.24 0.19 9.73
N SER A 17 -6.57 -0.86 9.22
CA SER A 17 -7.18 -1.77 8.23
C SER A 17 -8.40 -2.47 8.80
N TYR A 18 -8.32 -2.98 10.04
CA TYR A 18 -9.46 -3.57 10.73
C TYR A 18 -10.63 -2.60 10.79
N LEU A 19 -10.41 -1.35 11.23
CA LEU A 19 -11.48 -0.33 11.32
C LEU A 19 -12.13 -0.07 9.96
N ARG A 20 -11.34 0.08 8.88
CA ARG A 20 -11.87 0.27 7.51
C ARG A 20 -12.76 -0.90 7.07
N HIS A 21 -12.41 -2.13 7.44
CA HIS A 21 -13.14 -3.34 7.04
C HIS A 21 -14.33 -3.68 7.94
N SER A 22 -14.20 -3.49 9.25
CA SER A 22 -15.21 -3.90 10.24
C SER A 22 -16.18 -2.78 10.60
N GLY A 23 -15.77 -1.52 10.48
CA GLY A 23 -16.52 -0.39 11.04
C GLY A 23 -16.69 -0.45 12.56
N ASP A 24 -15.94 -1.33 13.24
CA ASP A 24 -16.05 -1.59 14.68
C ASP A 24 -15.31 -0.51 15.47
N GLU A 25 -15.95 0.65 15.56
CA GLU A 25 -15.46 1.81 16.30
C GLU A 25 -15.30 1.48 17.80
N ASP A 26 -16.23 0.72 18.39
CA ASP A 26 -16.24 0.34 19.81
C ASP A 26 -14.97 -0.42 20.24
N LEU A 27 -14.50 -1.39 19.44
CA LEU A 27 -13.27 -2.09 19.74
C LEU A 27 -12.06 -1.16 19.63
N LEU A 28 -12.04 -0.28 18.63
CA LEU A 28 -10.89 0.59 18.40
C LEU A 28 -10.80 1.71 19.43
N GLU A 29 -11.92 2.22 19.93
CA GLU A 29 -11.95 3.13 21.08
C GLU A 29 -11.32 2.47 22.31
N GLN A 30 -11.60 1.19 22.57
CA GLN A 30 -10.95 0.44 23.66
C GLN A 30 -9.46 0.22 23.42
N CYS A 31 -9.05 0.02 22.16
CA CYS A 31 -7.64 -0.12 21.80
C CYS A 31 -6.87 1.22 21.75
N TYR A 32 -7.58 2.35 21.68
CA TYR A 32 -7.01 3.67 21.42
C TYR A 32 -5.88 4.08 22.38
N PRO A 33 -5.95 3.85 23.70
CA PRO A 33 -4.83 4.15 24.60
C PRO A 33 -3.54 3.40 24.25
N TYR A 34 -3.65 2.16 23.76
CA TYR A 34 -2.50 1.35 23.35
C TYR A 34 -1.94 1.77 21.98
N LEU A 35 -2.81 2.23 21.07
CA LEU A 35 -2.40 2.81 19.79
C LEU A 35 -1.59 4.09 20.02
N ASN A 36 -2.11 4.98 20.88
CA ASN A 36 -1.41 6.19 21.27
C ASN A 36 -0.05 5.88 21.90
N LYS A 37 -0.01 4.92 22.84
CA LYS A 37 1.24 4.53 23.49
C LYS A 37 2.22 3.87 22.52
N SER A 38 1.73 3.10 21.56
CA SER A 38 2.55 2.46 20.53
C SER A 38 3.19 3.50 19.62
N LEU A 39 2.43 4.52 19.19
CA LEU A 39 2.97 5.60 18.37
C LEU A 39 4.02 6.41 19.13
N GLU A 40 3.70 6.86 20.35
CA GLU A 40 4.64 7.59 21.23
C GLU A 40 5.95 6.81 21.40
N TYR A 41 5.85 5.51 21.72
CA TYR A 41 7.01 4.69 22.01
C TYR A 41 7.88 4.42 20.78
N ALA A 42 7.25 4.17 19.63
CA ALA A 42 7.95 3.86 18.40
C ALA A 42 8.66 5.09 17.79
N LEU A 43 8.19 6.30 18.10
CA LEU A 43 8.84 7.54 17.64
C LEU A 43 10.02 7.97 18.51
N HIS A 44 10.32 7.30 19.63
CA HIS A 44 11.48 7.62 20.47
C HIS A 44 12.83 7.44 19.77
N SER A 45 12.90 6.63 18.71
CA SER A 45 14.12 6.43 17.92
C SER A 45 14.17 7.33 16.68
N LYS A 46 13.27 8.31 16.57
CA LYS A 46 13.31 9.33 15.52
C LYS A 46 14.32 10.41 15.89
N GLU A 47 15.34 10.59 15.07
CA GLU A 47 16.35 11.62 15.28
C GLU A 47 15.92 13.00 14.72
N ASP A 48 16.74 14.03 14.95
CA ASP A 48 16.53 15.42 14.49
C ASP A 48 16.43 15.54 12.96
N ASP A 49 16.96 14.54 12.29
CA ASP A 49 17.12 14.47 10.86
C ASP A 49 15.84 13.94 10.16
N GLY A 50 14.83 13.54 10.94
CA GLY A 50 13.53 13.07 10.46
C GLY A 50 13.47 11.58 10.09
N LEU A 51 14.54 10.80 10.33
CA LEU A 51 14.56 9.37 10.08
C LEU A 51 14.42 8.56 11.38
N LEU A 52 13.98 7.30 11.24
CA LEU A 52 14.02 6.34 12.34
C LEU A 52 15.36 5.63 12.34
N TYR A 53 16.01 5.66 13.50
CA TYR A 53 17.25 4.95 13.74
C TYR A 53 16.96 3.64 14.47
N ALA A 54 17.69 2.59 14.14
CA ALA A 54 17.61 1.33 14.87
C ALA A 54 18.92 0.55 14.85
N TYR A 55 19.11 -0.30 15.86
CA TYR A 55 20.27 -1.21 15.94
C TYR A 55 20.16 -2.41 14.98
N TYR A 56 18.94 -2.89 14.74
CA TYR A 56 18.74 -4.05 13.90
C TYR A 56 18.56 -3.66 12.43
N LEU A 57 18.87 -4.61 11.54
CA LEU A 57 18.83 -4.41 10.09
C LEU A 57 17.43 -4.73 9.56
N ASP A 58 16.80 -3.79 8.85
CA ASP A 58 15.62 -3.99 7.97
C ASP A 58 14.53 -4.97 8.47
N GLY A 59 14.04 -4.80 9.70
CA GLY A 59 12.97 -5.64 10.25
C GLY A 59 13.40 -7.05 10.66
N TRP A 60 14.70 -7.32 10.70
CA TRP A 60 15.30 -8.47 11.36
C TRP A 60 15.62 -8.14 12.81
N ASP A 61 15.58 -9.13 13.69
CA ASP A 61 15.93 -9.03 15.12
C ASP A 61 17.36 -9.50 15.41
N ILE A 62 18.28 -9.28 14.45
CA ILE A 62 19.67 -9.74 14.48
C ILE A 62 20.65 -8.61 14.20
N GLY A 63 21.90 -8.79 14.65
CA GLY A 63 22.93 -7.75 14.57
C GLY A 63 22.70 -6.59 15.53
N HIS A 64 23.66 -5.67 15.58
CA HIS A 64 23.61 -4.51 16.47
C HIS A 64 24.51 -3.38 15.96
N ASN A 65 24.01 -2.62 15.00
CA ASN A 65 24.65 -1.43 14.44
C ASN A 65 23.62 -0.30 14.38
N PHE A 66 23.84 0.80 15.09
CA PHE A 66 22.87 1.90 15.13
C PHE A 66 22.95 2.73 13.86
N GLY A 67 21.83 3.10 13.26
CA GLY A 67 21.83 4.02 12.12
C GLY A 67 20.45 4.19 11.53
N PRO A 68 20.28 5.10 10.57
CA PRO A 68 19.00 5.31 9.93
C PRO A 68 18.60 4.07 9.13
N ARG A 69 17.31 3.68 9.23
CA ARG A 69 16.76 2.50 8.56
C ARG A 69 15.60 2.89 7.67
N ALA A 70 15.68 2.50 6.39
CA ALA A 70 14.63 2.74 5.41
C ALA A 70 13.33 2.05 5.85
N PHE A 71 13.35 0.75 6.15
CA PHE A 71 12.17 0.01 6.60
C PHE A 71 11.50 0.61 7.83
N MET A 72 12.27 0.98 8.87
CA MET A 72 11.70 1.60 10.07
C MET A 72 11.00 2.93 9.75
N THR A 73 11.64 3.75 8.90
CA THR A 73 11.09 5.05 8.50
C THR A 73 9.83 4.89 7.65
N ILE A 74 9.83 3.95 6.69
CA ILE A 74 8.66 3.57 5.86
C ILE A 74 7.50 3.15 6.76
N MET A 75 7.76 2.27 7.73
CA MET A 75 6.76 1.78 8.68
C MET A 75 6.21 2.89 9.57
N ALA A 76 7.06 3.82 9.99
CA ALA A 76 6.67 4.97 10.79
C ALA A 76 5.76 5.94 10.01
N ILE A 77 6.12 6.30 8.78
CA ILE A 77 5.30 7.18 7.92
C ILE A 77 3.91 6.58 7.73
N LYS A 78 3.83 5.29 7.35
CA LYS A 78 2.55 4.60 7.18
C LYS A 78 1.78 4.50 8.50
N GLY A 79 2.46 4.19 9.60
CA GLY A 79 1.87 4.10 10.93
C GLY A 79 1.28 5.42 11.43
N ILE A 80 1.98 6.55 11.23
CA ILE A 80 1.47 7.89 11.58
C ILE A 80 0.21 8.19 10.77
N ARG A 81 0.24 7.97 9.46
CA ARG A 81 -0.92 8.19 8.57
C ARG A 81 -2.13 7.35 8.99
N ASP A 82 -1.92 6.07 9.29
CA ASP A 82 -2.98 5.19 9.78
C ASP A 82 -3.51 5.61 11.17
N TYR A 83 -2.63 6.10 12.05
CA TYR A 83 -3.05 6.66 13.33
C TYR A 83 -3.92 7.91 13.13
N VAL A 84 -3.52 8.83 12.25
CA VAL A 84 -4.32 10.02 11.90
C VAL A 84 -5.71 9.63 11.42
N TYR A 85 -5.80 8.63 10.53
CA TYR A 85 -7.09 8.10 10.09
C TYR A 85 -7.92 7.55 11.26
N ILE A 86 -7.35 6.69 12.12
CA ILE A 86 -8.06 6.13 13.28
C ILE A 86 -8.59 7.26 14.17
N SER A 87 -7.73 8.21 14.52
CA SER A 87 -8.09 9.37 15.34
C SER A 87 -9.20 10.21 14.72
N ALA A 88 -9.13 10.49 13.42
CA ALA A 88 -10.17 11.22 12.69
C ALA A 88 -11.50 10.45 12.63
N ALA A 89 -11.44 9.13 12.39
CA ALA A 89 -12.63 8.28 12.33
C ALA A 89 -13.37 8.23 13.67
N LEU A 90 -12.63 8.11 14.78
CA LEU A 90 -13.16 8.04 16.14
C LEU A 90 -13.39 9.41 16.80
N ASN A 91 -13.07 10.51 16.12
CA ASN A 91 -13.07 11.88 16.66
C ASN A 91 -12.21 12.04 17.93
N GLN A 92 -11.05 11.41 17.97
CA GLN A 92 -10.10 11.43 19.10
C GLN A 92 -8.88 12.28 18.77
N ASN A 93 -8.37 13.06 19.73
CA ASN A 93 -7.15 13.87 19.60
C ASN A 93 -7.06 14.73 18.33
N LEU A 94 -8.16 15.30 17.85
CA LEU A 94 -8.21 16.03 16.58
C LEU A 94 -7.20 17.19 16.50
N ASP A 95 -6.94 17.86 17.62
CA ASP A 95 -6.07 19.04 17.69
C ASP A 95 -4.60 18.75 17.35
N CYS A 96 -4.13 17.49 17.50
CA CYS A 96 -2.73 17.14 17.18
C CYS A 96 -2.55 16.49 15.81
N LEU A 97 -3.63 16.23 15.07
CA LEU A 97 -3.56 15.54 13.79
C LEU A 97 -2.83 16.33 12.70
N PRO A 98 -2.98 17.67 12.57
CA PRO A 98 -2.20 18.45 11.61
C PRO A 98 -0.68 18.31 11.81
N ASP A 99 -0.21 18.31 13.06
CA ASP A 99 1.21 18.16 13.38
C ASP A 99 1.73 16.76 13.03
N LEU A 100 0.90 15.72 13.23
CA LEU A 100 1.24 14.35 12.86
C LEU A 100 1.27 14.16 11.34
N GLU A 101 0.33 14.76 10.59
CA GLU A 101 0.38 14.76 9.13
C GLU A 101 1.65 15.44 8.62
N GLN A 102 1.97 16.62 9.17
CA GLN A 102 3.18 17.35 8.82
C GLN A 102 4.44 16.53 9.15
N LEU A 103 4.47 15.83 10.28
CA LEU A 103 5.57 14.95 10.64
C LEU A 103 5.73 13.82 9.61
N ALA A 104 4.64 13.15 9.22
CA ALA A 104 4.69 12.09 8.21
C ALA A 104 5.22 12.61 6.85
N GLU A 105 4.80 13.80 6.43
CA GLU A 105 5.31 14.46 5.21
C GLU A 105 6.81 14.77 5.31
N GLN A 106 7.27 15.32 6.44
CA GLN A 106 8.68 15.60 6.68
C GLN A 106 9.54 14.33 6.66
N MET A 107 9.04 13.26 7.28
CA MET A 107 9.71 11.96 7.31
C MET A 107 9.77 11.31 5.93
N GLU A 108 8.69 11.40 5.13
CA GLU A 108 8.68 10.93 3.74
C GLU A 108 9.71 11.70 2.91
N LYS A 109 9.77 13.02 3.07
CA LYS A 109 10.79 13.83 2.43
C LYS A 109 12.20 13.42 2.86
N ALA A 110 12.44 13.20 4.15
CA ALA A 110 13.74 12.76 4.66
C ALA A 110 14.13 11.37 4.14
N LEU A 111 13.18 10.43 4.04
CA LEU A 111 13.38 9.10 3.45
C LEU A 111 13.94 9.22 2.04
N VAL A 112 13.33 10.07 1.20
CA VAL A 112 13.79 10.29 -0.18
C VAL A 112 15.10 11.06 -0.21
N ASP A 113 15.21 12.20 0.48
CA ASP A 113 16.38 13.07 0.38
C ASP A 113 17.68 12.41 0.88
N LYS A 114 17.58 11.46 1.82
CA LYS A 114 18.76 10.91 2.53
C LYS A 114 19.01 9.43 2.27
N LEU A 115 17.95 8.63 2.15
CA LEU A 115 18.07 7.18 2.01
C LEU A 115 17.89 6.72 0.57
N TRP A 116 17.39 7.55 -0.34
CA TRP A 116 17.42 7.23 -1.76
C TRP A 116 18.84 7.37 -2.31
N ASN A 117 19.31 6.33 -3.00
CA ASN A 117 20.58 6.38 -3.71
C ASN A 117 20.35 6.37 -5.22
N ASP A 118 20.63 7.49 -5.88
CA ASP A 118 20.44 7.64 -7.32
C ASP A 118 21.35 6.76 -8.18
N ASN A 119 22.48 6.27 -7.66
CA ASN A 119 23.34 5.35 -8.41
C ASN A 119 22.80 3.92 -8.34
N LEU A 120 22.32 3.52 -7.16
CA LEU A 120 21.79 2.19 -6.92
C LEU A 120 20.32 2.05 -7.35
N GLY A 121 19.59 3.17 -7.49
CA GLY A 121 18.17 3.17 -7.82
C GLY A 121 17.30 2.54 -6.73
N PHE A 122 17.70 2.70 -5.46
CA PHE A 122 17.12 1.98 -4.33
C PHE A 122 17.20 2.80 -3.04
N LEU A 123 16.37 2.44 -2.05
CA LEU A 123 16.47 2.96 -0.68
C LEU A 123 17.50 2.14 0.11
N ILE A 124 18.50 2.81 0.68
CA ILE A 124 19.63 2.19 1.38
C ILE A 124 19.72 2.66 2.83
N ASN A 125 20.34 1.82 3.67
CA ASN A 125 20.63 2.15 5.05
C ASN A 125 22.02 2.78 5.19
N TYR A 126 22.32 3.33 6.36
CA TYR A 126 23.66 3.77 6.73
C TYR A 126 24.07 3.17 8.07
N TYR A 127 25.35 2.85 8.21
CA TYR A 127 25.91 2.36 9.45
C TYR A 127 26.15 3.51 10.46
N GLU A 128 26.46 3.15 11.70
CA GLU A 128 26.71 4.09 12.81
C GLU A 128 27.79 5.13 12.49
N ASN A 129 28.80 4.74 11.72
CA ASN A 129 29.89 5.61 11.29
C ASN A 129 29.53 6.49 10.08
N GLY A 130 28.29 6.43 9.58
CA GLY A 130 27.82 7.17 8.42
C GLY A 130 28.20 6.55 7.07
N GLU A 131 28.86 5.39 7.05
CA GLU A 131 29.12 4.66 5.82
C GLU A 131 27.82 4.08 5.24
N ILE A 132 27.74 4.01 3.91
CA ILE A 132 26.62 3.41 3.20
C ILE A 132 26.60 1.90 3.50
N ASP A 133 25.42 1.40 3.84
CA ASP A 133 25.14 -0.03 3.78
C ASP A 133 24.88 -0.42 2.31
N PRO A 134 25.76 -1.22 1.66
CA PRO A 134 25.66 -1.50 0.24
C PRO A 134 24.58 -2.53 -0.11
N HIS A 135 23.84 -3.04 0.87
CA HIS A 135 22.88 -4.11 0.66
C HIS A 135 21.52 -3.58 0.22
N TYR A 136 20.93 -4.28 -0.74
CA TYR A 136 19.53 -4.13 -1.11
C TYR A 136 18.70 -4.94 -0.14
N TYR A 137 17.81 -4.28 0.60
CA TYR A 137 16.91 -4.97 1.52
C TYR A 137 15.47 -4.99 1.01
N ALA A 138 14.79 -6.12 1.17
CA ALA A 138 13.42 -6.31 0.70
C ALA A 138 12.39 -5.42 1.43
N GLY A 139 12.65 -4.96 2.66
CA GLY A 139 11.74 -4.06 3.38
C GLY A 139 11.51 -2.74 2.66
N SER A 140 12.47 -2.28 1.86
CA SER A 140 12.34 -1.08 1.01
C SER A 140 11.24 -1.19 -0.04
N LEU A 141 10.82 -2.41 -0.41
CA LEU A 141 9.72 -2.64 -1.35
C LEU A 141 8.37 -2.12 -0.83
N LEU A 142 8.21 -2.02 0.49
CA LEU A 142 7.02 -1.44 1.09
C LEU A 142 6.87 0.05 0.79
N ALA A 143 7.96 0.79 0.51
CA ALA A 143 7.86 2.19 0.09
C ALA A 143 7.09 2.34 -1.24
N ALA A 144 7.22 1.36 -2.14
CA ALA A 144 6.44 1.34 -3.37
C ALA A 144 4.95 1.05 -3.09
N HIS A 145 4.67 0.01 -2.29
CA HIS A 145 3.29 -0.35 -1.94
C HIS A 145 2.56 0.77 -1.19
N PHE A 146 3.22 1.39 -0.23
CA PHE A 146 2.68 2.53 0.53
C PHE A 146 2.76 3.87 -0.22
N ARG A 147 3.23 3.86 -1.48
CA ARG A 147 3.31 5.03 -2.36
C ARG A 147 4.08 6.22 -1.75
N LEU A 148 5.18 5.93 -1.05
CA LEU A 148 6.05 6.93 -0.42
C LEU A 148 7.12 7.51 -1.37
N LEU A 149 7.05 7.11 -2.64
CA LEU A 149 7.97 7.49 -3.70
C LEU A 149 7.17 8.00 -4.89
N ASP A 150 7.71 9.02 -5.55
CA ASP A 150 7.23 9.45 -6.86
C ASP A 150 7.25 8.30 -7.87
N ASP A 151 6.51 8.45 -8.97
CA ASP A 151 6.32 7.38 -9.96
C ASP A 151 7.64 6.90 -10.57
N GLU A 152 8.59 7.79 -10.83
CA GLU A 152 9.89 7.46 -11.41
C GLU A 152 10.73 6.61 -10.44
N LYS A 153 10.91 7.08 -9.20
CA LYS A 153 11.66 6.35 -8.17
C LYS A 153 10.98 5.04 -7.82
N ARG A 154 9.64 5.00 -7.78
CA ARG A 154 8.88 3.78 -7.52
C ARG A 154 9.11 2.72 -8.61
N MET A 155 9.04 3.12 -9.89
CA MET A 155 9.37 2.22 -11.01
C MET A 155 10.82 1.75 -10.94
N ARG A 156 11.77 2.65 -10.62
CA ARG A 156 13.19 2.34 -10.54
C ARG A 156 13.53 1.40 -9.38
N LEU A 157 12.91 1.58 -8.22
CA LEU A 157 13.08 0.72 -7.05
C LEU A 157 12.62 -0.72 -7.36
N ILE A 158 11.45 -0.88 -7.97
CA ILE A 158 10.91 -2.20 -8.33
C ILE A 158 11.69 -2.84 -9.47
N GLY A 159 12.12 -2.07 -10.47
CA GLY A 159 13.03 -2.54 -11.52
C GLY A 159 14.34 -3.08 -10.94
N THR A 160 14.99 -2.30 -10.07
CA THR A 160 16.23 -2.69 -9.38
C THR A 160 16.03 -3.93 -8.51
N ALA A 161 14.92 -4.03 -7.78
CA ALA A 161 14.58 -5.23 -7.03
C ALA A 161 14.46 -6.47 -7.92
N GLY A 162 13.81 -6.34 -9.08
CA GLY A 162 13.72 -7.40 -10.07
C GLY A 162 15.09 -7.87 -10.59
N GLU A 163 16.07 -6.97 -10.67
CA GLU A 163 17.43 -7.30 -11.11
C GLU A 163 18.33 -7.86 -10.01
N LYS A 164 18.17 -7.40 -8.77
CA LYS A 164 19.10 -7.69 -7.66
C LYS A 164 18.58 -8.69 -6.64
N LEU A 165 17.28 -8.62 -6.33
CA LEU A 165 16.67 -9.40 -5.25
C LEU A 165 15.85 -10.58 -5.77
N VAL A 166 15.42 -10.59 -7.03
CA VAL A 166 14.54 -11.64 -7.54
C VAL A 166 15.34 -12.75 -8.20
N ASP A 167 15.32 -13.92 -7.58
CA ASP A 167 15.60 -15.16 -8.27
C ASP A 167 14.37 -15.57 -9.11
N PRO A 168 14.54 -15.79 -10.43
CA PRO A 168 13.43 -16.03 -11.32
C PRO A 168 12.70 -17.35 -11.08
N LYS A 169 13.28 -18.32 -10.36
CA LYS A 169 12.70 -19.66 -10.15
C LYS A 169 12.16 -19.89 -8.75
N ILE A 170 12.71 -19.20 -7.75
CA ILE A 170 12.31 -19.42 -6.35
C ILE A 170 11.76 -18.15 -5.66
N GLY A 171 12.00 -16.95 -6.18
CA GLY A 171 11.40 -15.71 -5.66
C GLY A 171 12.42 -14.72 -5.09
N THR A 172 12.00 -13.91 -4.12
CA THR A 172 12.72 -12.71 -3.68
C THR A 172 13.60 -12.98 -2.46
N TYR A 173 14.90 -12.71 -2.60
CA TYR A 173 15.85 -12.68 -1.50
C TYR A 173 15.48 -11.58 -0.49
N CYS A 174 15.68 -11.83 0.81
CA CYS A 174 15.45 -10.79 1.83
C CYS A 174 16.52 -9.68 1.79
N VAL A 175 17.73 -10.03 1.37
CA VAL A 175 18.86 -9.11 1.24
C VAL A 175 19.82 -9.58 0.14
N TYR A 176 20.50 -8.64 -0.51
CA TYR A 176 21.57 -8.95 -1.48
C TYR A 176 22.65 -7.85 -1.45
N PRO A 177 23.94 -8.17 -1.60
CA PRO A 177 24.54 -9.51 -1.74
C PRO A 177 24.45 -10.36 -0.44
N PRO A 178 24.57 -11.69 -0.53
CA PRO A 178 24.50 -12.59 0.63
C PRO A 178 25.87 -12.73 1.34
N ASP A 179 26.45 -11.62 1.77
CA ASP A 179 27.79 -11.55 2.37
C ASP A 179 27.82 -11.12 3.85
N PHE A 180 26.68 -11.15 4.56
CA PHE A 180 26.62 -10.84 6.00
C PHE A 180 27.56 -11.68 6.87
N HIS A 181 27.85 -12.91 6.47
CA HIS A 181 28.85 -13.75 7.13
C HIS A 181 30.26 -13.13 7.18
N LEU A 182 30.58 -12.17 6.29
CA LEU A 182 31.84 -11.42 6.30
C LEU A 182 31.81 -10.20 7.22
N LEU A 183 30.62 -9.81 7.68
CA LEU A 183 30.36 -8.60 8.46
C LEU A 183 30.06 -8.89 9.93
N GLY A 184 30.29 -10.13 10.39
CA GLY A 184 29.99 -10.60 11.75
C GLY A 184 30.48 -9.68 12.86
N ASP A 185 31.76 -9.32 12.84
CA ASP A 185 32.35 -8.45 13.88
C ASP A 185 31.82 -7.01 13.78
N PHE A 186 31.64 -6.51 12.55
CA PHE A 186 31.21 -5.12 12.30
C PHE A 186 29.73 -4.91 12.67
N LEU A 187 28.87 -5.84 12.28
CA LEU A 187 27.43 -5.83 12.57
C LEU A 187 27.10 -6.52 13.90
N LYS A 188 28.10 -7.02 14.63
CA LYS A 188 27.99 -7.65 15.95
C LYS A 188 27.01 -8.83 15.98
N PHE A 189 27.03 -9.68 14.95
CA PHE A 189 26.19 -10.87 14.89
C PHE A 189 26.57 -11.88 15.99
N LYS A 190 25.58 -12.47 16.66
CA LYS A 190 25.80 -13.52 17.67
C LYS A 190 26.00 -14.88 17.01
N GLY A 191 27.25 -15.35 16.96
CA GLY A 191 27.58 -16.65 16.38
C GLY A 191 27.23 -16.70 14.89
N ASN A 192 26.41 -17.66 14.46
CA ASN A 192 25.97 -17.82 13.06
C ASN A 192 24.48 -17.46 12.88
N GLU A 193 23.97 -16.48 13.62
CA GLU A 193 22.54 -16.12 13.59
C GLU A 193 22.04 -15.64 12.22
N VAL A 194 22.92 -15.13 11.36
CA VAL A 194 22.59 -14.72 9.98
C VAL A 194 22.49 -15.88 9.01
N GLY A 195 23.16 -16.99 9.28
CA GLY A 195 23.31 -18.13 8.38
C GLY A 195 24.38 -17.95 7.29
N PRO A 196 24.76 -19.05 6.61
CA PRO A 196 25.66 -19.01 5.46
C PRO A 196 25.02 -18.26 4.26
N PRO A 197 25.80 -17.90 3.22
CA PRO A 197 25.25 -17.27 2.02
C PRO A 197 24.04 -18.01 1.47
N TYR A 198 23.02 -17.26 1.05
CA TYR A 198 21.76 -17.77 0.52
C TYR A 198 20.92 -18.59 1.51
N HIS A 199 21.06 -18.31 2.81
CA HIS A 199 20.27 -18.96 3.87
C HIS A 199 19.77 -17.91 4.85
N TYR A 200 18.58 -18.14 5.40
CA TYR A 200 18.00 -17.32 6.46
C TYR A 200 18.10 -15.80 6.14
N ALA A 201 18.64 -14.99 7.05
CA ALA A 201 18.79 -13.55 6.87
C ALA A 201 19.94 -13.15 5.93
N ASN A 202 20.88 -14.06 5.63
CA ASN A 202 21.98 -13.82 4.71
C ASN A 202 21.61 -14.18 3.26
N GLY A 203 20.58 -13.52 2.74
CA GLY A 203 20.08 -13.69 1.37
C GLY A 203 19.26 -14.96 1.15
N GLY A 204 18.57 -15.47 2.17
CA GLY A 204 17.52 -16.46 1.98
C GLY A 204 16.32 -15.88 1.21
N VAL A 205 15.53 -16.74 0.57
CA VAL A 205 14.25 -16.33 -0.03
C VAL A 205 13.14 -16.49 0.99
N TRP A 206 12.47 -15.38 1.28
CA TRP A 206 11.41 -15.31 2.28
C TRP A 206 10.07 -14.96 1.65
N ASN A 207 9.03 -15.64 2.12
CA ASN A 207 7.69 -15.52 1.55
C ASN A 207 7.13 -14.08 1.61
N HIS A 208 7.30 -13.37 2.72
CA HIS A 208 6.80 -12.00 2.80
C HIS A 208 7.50 -11.08 1.79
N CYS A 209 8.78 -11.33 1.44
CA CYS A 209 9.48 -10.60 0.39
C CYS A 209 8.85 -10.85 -1.01
N ASN A 210 8.37 -12.06 -1.29
CA ASN A 210 7.61 -12.35 -2.51
C ASN A 210 6.32 -11.51 -2.58
N ALA A 211 5.61 -11.39 -1.45
CA ALA A 211 4.42 -10.57 -1.37
C ALA A 211 4.74 -9.08 -1.57
N TRP A 212 5.75 -8.54 -0.88
CA TRP A 212 6.15 -7.14 -1.01
C TRP A 212 6.61 -6.78 -2.43
N TYR A 213 7.32 -7.69 -3.10
CA TYR A 213 7.67 -7.50 -4.50
C TYR A 213 6.43 -7.51 -5.41
N SER A 214 5.49 -8.43 -5.20
CA SER A 214 4.24 -8.50 -5.95
C SER A 214 3.40 -7.23 -5.76
N LEU A 215 3.27 -6.75 -4.52
CA LEU A 215 2.61 -5.49 -4.19
C LEU A 215 3.29 -4.30 -4.88
N GLY A 216 4.63 -4.27 -4.89
CA GLY A 216 5.40 -3.26 -5.61
C GLY A 216 5.20 -3.28 -7.14
N LEU A 217 5.13 -4.46 -7.75
CA LEU A 217 4.75 -4.61 -9.16
C LEU A 217 3.35 -4.01 -9.42
N MET A 218 2.38 -4.27 -8.54
CA MET A 218 1.04 -3.71 -8.67
C MET A 218 1.02 -2.18 -8.50
N ALA A 219 1.80 -1.65 -7.55
CA ALA A 219 1.96 -0.20 -7.33
C ALA A 219 2.67 0.54 -8.49
N THR A 220 3.31 -0.20 -9.40
CA THR A 220 3.93 0.32 -10.63
C THR A 220 3.13 -0.03 -11.89
N ASN A 221 1.84 -0.36 -11.73
CA ASN A 221 0.92 -0.76 -12.81
C ASN A 221 1.36 -2.01 -13.59
N LYS A 222 2.25 -2.85 -13.04
CA LYS A 222 2.70 -4.13 -13.62
C LYS A 222 1.88 -5.32 -13.10
N ARG A 223 0.55 -5.19 -13.04
CA ARG A 223 -0.34 -6.19 -12.43
C ARG A 223 -0.29 -7.58 -13.11
N ASN A 224 -0.12 -7.63 -14.43
CA ASN A 224 0.09 -8.90 -15.15
C ASN A 224 1.40 -9.59 -14.77
N GLU A 225 2.49 -8.83 -14.56
CA GLU A 225 3.74 -9.38 -14.06
C GLU A 225 3.58 -9.89 -12.61
N ALA A 226 2.84 -9.15 -11.77
CA ALA A 226 2.52 -9.57 -10.42
C ALA A 226 1.70 -10.89 -10.41
N ALA A 227 0.68 -11.01 -11.25
CA ALA A 227 -0.11 -12.24 -11.38
C ALA A 227 0.77 -13.45 -11.75
N LYS A 228 1.66 -13.28 -12.74
CA LYS A 228 2.61 -14.31 -13.16
C LYS A 228 3.59 -14.68 -12.03
N PHE A 229 4.10 -13.69 -11.31
CA PHE A 229 5.00 -13.89 -10.18
C PHE A 229 4.31 -14.64 -9.04
N ILE A 230 3.10 -14.23 -8.64
CA ILE A 230 2.29 -14.89 -7.61
C ILE A 230 2.03 -16.34 -8.01
N ARG A 231 1.54 -16.58 -9.24
CA ARG A 231 1.27 -17.94 -9.74
C ARG A 231 2.50 -18.83 -9.66
N LYS A 232 3.68 -18.29 -9.99
CA LYS A 232 4.94 -19.02 -10.00
C LYS A 232 5.55 -19.28 -8.62
N ASN A 233 5.53 -18.29 -7.73
CA ASN A 233 6.34 -18.31 -6.51
C ASN A 233 5.52 -18.43 -5.22
N MET A 234 4.21 -18.18 -5.28
CA MET A 234 3.35 -18.04 -4.10
C MET A 234 2.16 -19.02 -4.09
N THR A 235 2.04 -19.90 -5.08
CA THR A 235 1.03 -20.98 -5.14
C THR A 235 1.65 -22.34 -4.95
N LEU A 236 0.87 -23.32 -4.46
CA LEU A 236 1.34 -24.70 -4.31
C LEU A 236 1.86 -25.26 -5.64
N ASP A 237 1.14 -25.04 -6.75
CA ASP A 237 1.57 -25.49 -8.08
C ASP A 237 2.89 -24.86 -8.49
N GLY A 238 3.05 -23.56 -8.28
CA GLY A 238 4.30 -22.85 -8.54
C GLY A 238 5.47 -23.42 -7.74
N ILE A 239 5.25 -23.67 -6.46
CA ILE A 239 6.25 -24.20 -5.53
C ILE A 239 6.62 -25.64 -5.87
N ILE A 240 5.66 -26.51 -6.17
CA ILE A 240 5.91 -27.91 -6.57
C ILE A 240 6.80 -27.96 -7.82
N ASN A 241 6.60 -27.01 -8.74
CA ASN A 241 7.35 -26.93 -9.99
C ASN A 241 8.64 -26.11 -9.88
N SER A 242 9.00 -25.64 -8.68
CA SER A 242 10.27 -24.96 -8.43
C SER A 242 11.42 -25.99 -8.25
N PRO A 243 12.69 -25.57 -8.37
CA PRO A 243 13.84 -26.43 -8.10
C PRO A 243 13.74 -27.08 -6.71
N ASN A 244 13.85 -28.41 -6.64
CA ASN A 244 13.66 -29.19 -5.39
C ASN A 244 12.34 -28.89 -4.64
N GLY A 245 11.32 -28.38 -5.34
CA GLY A 245 10.04 -27.99 -4.80
C GLY A 245 9.28 -29.11 -4.08
N GLN A 246 8.47 -28.72 -3.10
CA GLN A 246 7.58 -29.62 -2.34
C GLN A 246 6.21 -28.95 -2.16
N PRO A 247 5.11 -29.71 -2.01
CA PRO A 247 3.76 -29.16 -1.87
C PRO A 247 3.54 -28.55 -0.47
N ALA A 248 4.23 -27.47 -0.14
CA ALA A 248 4.17 -26.82 1.16
C ALA A 248 4.35 -25.30 1.07
N MET A 249 3.65 -24.57 1.94
CA MET A 249 3.97 -23.16 2.20
C MET A 249 5.31 -23.13 2.95
N TYR A 250 6.29 -22.40 2.42
CA TYR A 250 7.69 -22.75 2.63
C TYR A 250 8.54 -21.67 3.31
N GLU A 251 9.72 -22.06 3.76
CA GLU A 251 10.91 -21.20 3.80
C GLU A 251 11.94 -22.00 2.99
N TYR A 252 12.60 -21.39 2.01
CA TYR A 252 13.66 -22.09 1.29
C TYR A 252 14.86 -22.22 2.22
N ARG A 253 15.24 -23.47 2.53
CA ARG A 253 16.42 -23.83 3.32
C ARG A 253 17.67 -23.19 2.76
N SER A 254 17.79 -23.25 1.43
CA SER A 254 18.89 -22.70 0.68
C SER A 254 18.37 -22.18 -0.65
N SER A 255 18.72 -20.94 -0.94
CA SER A 255 18.44 -20.27 -2.20
C SER A 255 19.68 -20.15 -3.08
N ASP A 256 20.72 -20.95 -2.79
CA ASP A 256 21.98 -20.95 -3.54
C ASP A 256 21.81 -21.64 -4.89
N TYR A 257 21.66 -20.84 -5.94
CA TYR A 257 21.53 -21.32 -7.31
C TYR A 257 22.80 -22.00 -7.84
N ASN A 258 23.94 -21.87 -7.15
CA ASN A 258 25.20 -22.51 -7.55
C ASN A 258 25.29 -23.98 -7.10
N ASP A 259 24.45 -24.42 -6.15
CA ASP A 259 24.35 -25.82 -5.75
C ASP A 259 22.95 -26.39 -6.05
N PRO A 260 22.78 -27.05 -7.22
CA PRO A 260 21.51 -27.67 -7.62
C PRO A 260 20.96 -28.71 -6.62
N LYS A 261 21.82 -29.28 -5.75
CA LYS A 261 21.38 -30.27 -4.76
C LYS A 261 20.63 -29.64 -3.60
N VAL A 262 20.78 -28.34 -3.35
CA VAL A 262 20.11 -27.65 -2.23
C VAL A 262 19.24 -26.49 -2.68
N TYR A 263 19.48 -25.97 -3.89
CA TYR A 263 18.71 -24.88 -4.48
C TYR A 263 17.19 -25.16 -4.48
N GLY A 264 16.44 -24.34 -3.76
CA GLY A 264 14.99 -24.45 -3.68
C GLY A 264 14.48 -25.59 -2.77
N LYS A 265 15.36 -26.20 -1.95
CA LYS A 265 14.90 -27.10 -0.89
C LYS A 265 14.12 -26.33 0.16
N ILE A 266 12.98 -26.86 0.58
CA ILE A 266 12.14 -26.28 1.63
C ILE A 266 12.57 -26.83 3.00
N ASP A 267 12.80 -25.95 3.97
CA ASP A 267 13.19 -26.34 5.35
C ASP A 267 11.98 -26.53 6.26
N LYS A 268 11.04 -25.56 6.21
CA LYS A 268 9.94 -25.45 7.17
C LYS A 268 8.58 -25.41 6.45
N PRO A 269 7.99 -26.58 6.14
CA PRO A 269 6.78 -26.68 5.30
C PRO A 269 5.46 -26.18 5.94
N ASN A 270 5.50 -25.47 7.07
CA ASN A 270 4.29 -25.07 7.83
C ASN A 270 4.39 -23.66 8.46
N PHE A 271 5.32 -22.80 8.03
CA PHE A 271 5.48 -21.46 8.60
C PHE A 271 4.50 -20.45 7.96
N LEU A 272 3.30 -20.34 8.55
CA LEU A 272 2.17 -19.57 8.00
C LEU A 272 2.19 -18.06 8.25
N TRP A 273 3.23 -17.49 8.86
CA TRP A 273 3.26 -16.05 9.18
C TRP A 273 3.14 -15.13 7.95
N ALA A 274 3.56 -15.61 6.78
CA ALA A 274 3.40 -14.90 5.50
C ALA A 274 2.06 -15.17 4.78
N ALA A 275 1.21 -16.07 5.29
CA ALA A 275 -0.06 -16.41 4.64
C ALA A 275 -0.99 -15.20 4.54
N GLY A 276 -1.01 -14.34 5.57
CA GLY A 276 -1.75 -13.07 5.55
C GLY A 276 -1.29 -12.17 4.40
N TRP A 277 0.02 -12.06 4.16
CA TRP A 277 0.58 -11.30 3.04
C TRP A 277 0.22 -11.87 1.67
N TYR A 278 0.08 -13.19 1.55
CA TYR A 278 -0.31 -13.81 0.28
C TYR A 278 -1.77 -13.52 -0.04
N LEU A 279 -2.65 -13.66 0.96
CA LEU A 279 -4.05 -13.25 0.84
C LEU A 279 -4.17 -11.76 0.53
N TYR A 280 -3.38 -10.92 1.20
CA TYR A 280 -3.32 -9.49 0.95
C TYR A 280 -2.83 -9.17 -0.47
N SER A 281 -1.85 -9.92 -1.00
CA SER A 281 -1.41 -9.76 -2.39
C SER A 281 -2.50 -10.13 -3.39
N LEU A 282 -3.27 -11.19 -3.15
CA LEU A 282 -4.42 -11.56 -3.99
C LEU A 282 -5.54 -10.52 -3.91
N TYR A 283 -5.80 -10.00 -2.72
CA TYR A 283 -6.75 -8.92 -2.47
C TYR A 283 -6.44 -7.68 -3.32
N HIS A 284 -5.17 -7.24 -3.33
CA HIS A 284 -4.72 -6.13 -4.20
C HIS A 284 -4.68 -6.52 -5.69
N LEU A 285 -4.32 -7.77 -6.02
CA LEU A 285 -4.27 -8.23 -7.41
C LEU A 285 -5.64 -8.15 -8.07
N TYR A 286 -6.70 -8.60 -7.40
CA TYR A 286 -8.06 -8.53 -7.92
C TYR A 286 -8.70 -7.15 -7.74
N GLY A 287 -7.86 -6.13 -7.50
CA GLY A 287 -8.17 -4.74 -7.70
C GLY A 287 -8.62 -4.00 -6.44
N ILE A 288 -8.69 -4.63 -5.27
CA ILE A 288 -9.00 -3.85 -4.07
C ILE A 288 -7.78 -3.01 -3.70
N GLU A 289 -7.95 -1.69 -3.67
CA GLU A 289 -6.91 -0.76 -3.25
C GLU A 289 -7.30 -0.15 -1.90
N GLU A 290 -6.30 -0.02 -1.03
CA GLU A 290 -6.42 0.70 0.24
C GLU A 290 -5.51 1.92 0.17
N ASN A 291 -6.10 3.10 0.30
CA ASN A 291 -5.33 4.26 0.74
C ASN A 291 -5.46 4.40 2.27
N THR A 292 -4.89 5.46 2.83
CA THR A 292 -4.94 5.71 4.28
C THR A 292 -6.38 5.81 4.80
N TRP A 293 -7.31 6.33 4.00
CA TRP A 293 -8.64 6.74 4.44
C TRP A 293 -9.75 5.76 4.05
N ASN A 294 -9.59 5.04 2.94
CA ASN A 294 -10.67 4.30 2.30
C ASN A 294 -10.20 2.99 1.65
N ILE A 295 -11.18 2.12 1.44
CA ILE A 295 -11.09 0.95 0.56
C ILE A 295 -11.79 1.32 -0.76
N SER A 296 -11.17 0.96 -1.87
CA SER A 296 -11.66 1.26 -3.22
C SER A 296 -11.43 0.10 -4.18
N MET A 297 -12.11 0.16 -5.32
CA MET A 297 -11.97 -0.80 -6.40
C MET A 297 -11.21 -0.16 -7.57
N LYS A 298 -10.00 -0.65 -7.87
CA LYS A 298 -9.28 -0.33 -9.11
C LYS A 298 -9.30 -1.55 -10.03
N PRO A 299 -10.10 -1.52 -11.10
CA PRO A 299 -10.37 -2.70 -11.93
C PRO A 299 -9.08 -3.34 -12.45
N PHE A 300 -8.99 -4.65 -12.35
CA PHE A 300 -8.02 -5.46 -13.09
C PHE A 300 -8.45 -6.92 -13.11
N LEU A 301 -8.37 -7.51 -14.29
CA LEU A 301 -8.40 -8.95 -14.46
C LEU A 301 -7.14 -9.37 -15.22
N PRO A 302 -6.47 -10.46 -14.80
CA PRO A 302 -5.41 -11.08 -15.58
C PRO A 302 -5.88 -11.36 -17.02
N GLU A 303 -4.98 -11.27 -18.00
CA GLU A 303 -5.28 -11.46 -19.44
C GLU A 303 -5.98 -12.79 -19.76
N ASP A 304 -5.83 -13.82 -18.93
CA ASP A 304 -6.43 -15.14 -19.09
C ASP A 304 -7.78 -15.30 -18.36
N GLN A 305 -8.36 -14.21 -17.85
CA GLN A 305 -9.56 -14.22 -17.01
C GLN A 305 -10.57 -13.14 -17.41
N GLU A 306 -11.79 -13.56 -17.74
CA GLU A 306 -12.88 -12.67 -18.20
C GLU A 306 -13.73 -12.11 -17.05
N THR A 307 -13.84 -12.87 -15.95
CA THR A 307 -14.65 -12.49 -14.79
C THR A 307 -14.00 -12.91 -13.47
N CYS A 308 -14.30 -12.18 -12.40
CA CYS A 308 -13.94 -12.54 -11.03
C CYS A 308 -15.13 -12.29 -10.12
N GLU A 309 -15.38 -13.22 -9.20
CA GLU A 309 -16.36 -13.04 -8.14
C GLU A 309 -15.75 -13.39 -6.79
N PHE A 310 -15.97 -12.54 -5.80
CA PHE A 310 -15.54 -12.78 -4.43
C PHE A 310 -16.46 -12.07 -3.44
N ASP A 311 -16.31 -12.45 -2.18
CA ASP A 311 -17.01 -11.78 -1.08
C ASP A 311 -16.00 -10.92 -0.31
N LEU A 312 -16.39 -9.68 -0.02
CA LEU A 312 -15.58 -8.72 0.71
C LEU A 312 -16.32 -8.23 1.96
N ALA A 313 -15.63 -8.19 3.09
CA ALA A 313 -16.14 -7.56 4.30
C ALA A 313 -15.84 -6.06 4.28
N LEU A 314 -16.87 -5.23 4.36
CA LEU A 314 -16.77 -3.77 4.48
C LEU A 314 -17.76 -3.30 5.55
N ASN A 315 -17.34 -2.39 6.43
CA ASN A 315 -18.15 -1.91 7.56
C ASN A 315 -18.87 -3.05 8.32
N GLY A 316 -18.19 -4.19 8.50
CA GLY A 316 -18.71 -5.34 9.26
C GLY A 316 -19.79 -6.14 8.53
N LYS A 317 -20.09 -5.80 7.27
CA LYS A 317 -21.08 -6.46 6.42
C LYS A 317 -20.40 -7.16 5.25
N LYS A 318 -21.08 -8.18 4.73
CA LYS A 318 -20.59 -8.99 3.61
C LYS A 318 -21.16 -8.44 2.31
N HIS A 319 -20.27 -8.11 1.38
CA HIS A 319 -20.62 -7.63 0.04
C HIS A 319 -20.15 -8.62 -1.01
N ARG A 320 -21.01 -8.92 -1.98
CA ARG A 320 -20.64 -9.70 -3.17
C ARG A 320 -20.02 -8.73 -4.17
N ILE A 321 -18.83 -9.03 -4.66
CA ILE A 321 -18.15 -8.26 -5.70
C ILE A 321 -18.08 -9.12 -6.95
N SER A 322 -18.54 -8.57 -8.07
CA SER A 322 -18.40 -9.16 -9.40
C SER A 322 -17.65 -8.18 -10.29
N LEU A 323 -16.55 -8.63 -10.90
CA LEU A 323 -15.74 -7.85 -11.82
C LEU A 323 -15.75 -8.54 -13.20
N SER A 324 -15.92 -7.77 -14.27
CA SER A 324 -15.91 -8.27 -15.64
C SER A 324 -15.23 -7.32 -16.62
N GLY A 325 -14.69 -7.88 -17.70
CA GLY A 325 -14.09 -7.13 -18.80
C GLY A 325 -12.66 -6.64 -18.52
N HIS A 326 -12.08 -5.94 -19.49
CA HIS A 326 -10.71 -5.43 -19.43
C HIS A 326 -10.63 -3.93 -19.74
N GLY A 327 -9.58 -3.29 -19.25
CA GLY A 327 -9.31 -1.86 -19.45
C GLY A 327 -8.84 -1.19 -18.17
N ASP A 328 -8.33 0.04 -18.30
CA ASP A 328 -7.79 0.82 -17.19
C ASP A 328 -8.86 1.61 -16.41
N TYR A 329 -10.09 1.61 -16.92
CA TYR A 329 -11.23 2.36 -16.38
C TYR A 329 -12.43 1.46 -16.13
N LEU A 330 -13.37 1.98 -15.34
CA LEU A 330 -14.68 1.36 -15.16
C LEU A 330 -15.68 2.02 -16.12
N GLN A 331 -16.33 1.20 -16.94
CA GLN A 331 -17.47 1.60 -17.75
C GLN A 331 -18.67 1.92 -16.85
N SER A 332 -18.96 1.04 -15.89
CA SER A 332 -20.05 1.22 -14.95
C SER A 332 -19.79 0.52 -13.62
N VAL A 333 -20.40 1.07 -12.57
CA VAL A 333 -20.49 0.47 -11.24
C VAL A 333 -21.95 0.38 -10.86
N ARG A 334 -22.39 -0.79 -10.39
CA ARG A 334 -23.75 -0.99 -9.90
C ARG A 334 -23.73 -1.62 -8.52
N ASN A 335 -24.66 -1.23 -7.67
CA ASN A 335 -24.94 -1.87 -6.38
C ASN A 335 -26.40 -2.29 -6.36
N ASN A 336 -26.65 -3.59 -6.17
CA ASN A 336 -28.01 -4.16 -6.12
C ASN A 336 -28.86 -3.83 -7.37
N GLY A 337 -28.19 -3.57 -8.50
CA GLY A 337 -28.79 -3.20 -9.78
C GLY A 337 -28.87 -1.70 -10.04
N ASP A 338 -28.76 -0.86 -9.02
CA ASP A 338 -28.75 0.59 -9.13
C ASP A 338 -27.34 1.09 -9.47
N GLU A 339 -27.23 2.18 -10.21
CA GLU A 339 -25.92 2.73 -10.56
C GLU A 339 -25.25 3.46 -9.39
N CYS A 340 -23.94 3.31 -9.32
CA CYS A 340 -23.09 3.99 -8.35
C CYS A 340 -22.04 4.82 -9.07
N THR A 341 -21.68 5.95 -8.47
CA THR A 341 -20.73 6.91 -9.05
C THR A 341 -19.46 7.06 -8.21
N SER A 342 -19.16 6.02 -7.43
CA SER A 342 -17.94 5.93 -6.64
C SER A 342 -17.39 4.50 -6.69
N VAL A 343 -16.09 4.41 -6.91
CA VAL A 343 -15.33 3.15 -6.74
C VAL A 343 -14.79 3.02 -5.33
N VAL A 344 -14.80 4.13 -4.57
CA VAL A 344 -14.55 4.17 -3.14
C VAL A 344 -15.81 3.70 -2.41
N PHE A 345 -15.68 2.71 -1.54
CA PHE A 345 -16.83 2.18 -0.81
C PHE A 345 -17.31 3.18 0.24
N VAL A 346 -18.58 3.58 0.12
CA VAL A 346 -19.21 4.57 1.01
C VAL A 346 -19.52 3.95 2.38
N LYS A 347 -19.38 4.74 3.46
CA LYS A 347 -19.74 4.33 4.82
C LYS A 347 -21.24 3.97 4.89
N ASN A 348 -21.59 2.91 5.62
CA ASN A 348 -22.98 2.44 5.87
C ASN A 348 -23.75 1.80 4.71
N ASN A 349 -23.08 1.18 3.74
CA ASN A 349 -23.81 0.35 2.78
C ASN A 349 -24.32 -0.96 3.43
N ASP A 350 -25.58 -1.32 3.19
CA ASP A 350 -26.12 -2.63 3.57
C ASP A 350 -25.46 -3.77 2.78
N ASN A 351 -25.80 -5.03 3.09
CA ASN A 351 -25.35 -6.16 2.28
C ASN A 351 -25.65 -5.86 0.81
N SER A 352 -24.58 -5.73 0.02
CA SER A 352 -24.61 -5.19 -1.33
C SER A 352 -24.07 -6.20 -2.32
N ASN A 353 -24.61 -6.18 -3.53
CA ASN A 353 -24.07 -6.87 -4.67
C ASN A 353 -23.49 -5.85 -5.64
N TYR A 354 -22.18 -5.65 -5.58
CA TYR A 354 -21.47 -4.75 -6.47
C TYR A 354 -21.09 -5.45 -7.77
N GLN A 355 -21.35 -4.76 -8.88
CA GLN A 355 -20.97 -5.17 -10.22
C GLN A 355 -20.11 -4.07 -10.83
N PHE A 356 -18.86 -4.42 -11.13
CA PHE A 356 -17.87 -3.56 -11.75
C PHE A 356 -17.62 -4.07 -13.17
N SER A 357 -17.88 -3.23 -14.17
CA SER A 357 -17.57 -3.54 -15.57
C SER A 357 -16.45 -2.65 -16.05
N CYS A 358 -15.32 -3.23 -16.46
CA CYS A 358 -14.20 -2.51 -17.03
C CYS A 358 -14.52 -2.03 -18.45
N GLY A 359 -14.04 -0.84 -18.82
CA GLY A 359 -14.23 -0.27 -20.15
C GLY A 359 -14.25 1.26 -20.14
N LEU A 360 -14.72 1.88 -21.23
CA LEU A 360 -14.83 3.34 -21.33
C LEU A 360 -15.91 3.88 -20.37
N PRO A 361 -15.62 4.86 -19.50
CA PRO A 361 -16.60 5.41 -18.56
C PRO A 361 -17.86 5.94 -19.23
N GLU A 362 -19.04 5.53 -18.76
CA GLU A 362 -20.32 6.10 -19.21
C GLU A 362 -20.69 7.38 -18.45
N TYR A 363 -20.27 7.48 -17.19
CA TYR A 363 -20.57 8.59 -16.29
C TYR A 363 -19.34 8.99 -15.46
N PRO A 364 -19.29 10.22 -14.93
CA PRO A 364 -18.28 10.60 -13.96
C PRO A 364 -18.35 9.75 -12.70
N TYR A 365 -17.20 9.40 -12.14
CA TYR A 365 -17.12 8.69 -10.87
C TYR A 365 -15.91 9.11 -10.03
N LEU A 366 -16.06 9.02 -8.71
CA LEU A 366 -14.97 9.18 -7.75
C LEU A 366 -14.03 7.96 -7.83
N GLU A 367 -12.77 8.22 -8.20
CA GLU A 367 -11.69 7.21 -8.29
C GLU A 367 -10.97 7.05 -6.94
N SER A 368 -10.61 8.15 -6.29
CA SER A 368 -9.99 8.12 -4.96
C SER A 368 -10.18 9.44 -4.21
N THR A 369 -10.13 9.39 -2.88
CA THR A 369 -10.06 10.57 -2.01
C THR A 369 -9.31 10.24 -0.73
N GLU A 370 -8.65 11.24 -0.14
CA GLU A 370 -8.04 11.17 1.19
C GLU A 370 -9.00 11.61 2.30
N SER A 371 -10.29 11.34 2.17
CA SER A 371 -11.26 11.60 3.22
C SER A 371 -12.34 10.54 3.22
N ILE A 372 -13.01 10.34 4.35
CA ILE A 372 -14.08 9.35 4.46
C ILE A 372 -15.23 9.77 3.55
N VAL A 373 -15.67 8.89 2.64
CA VAL A 373 -16.82 9.16 1.76
C VAL A 373 -18.12 8.83 2.47
N LEU A 374 -18.96 9.84 2.70
CA LEU A 374 -20.29 9.71 3.29
C LEU A 374 -21.38 9.51 2.23
N SER A 375 -21.24 10.13 1.05
CA SER A 375 -22.10 9.89 -0.12
C SER A 375 -21.40 10.35 -1.41
N CYS A 376 -21.81 9.80 -2.55
CA CYS A 376 -21.34 10.18 -3.88
C CYS A 376 -22.40 9.86 -4.94
N ASP A 377 -22.99 10.90 -5.52
CA ASP A 377 -24.17 10.80 -6.39
C ASP A 377 -24.00 11.65 -7.65
N TYR A 378 -24.35 11.09 -8.81
CA TYR A 378 -24.35 11.83 -10.08
C TYR A 378 -25.78 12.13 -10.54
N ASP A 379 -26.13 13.41 -10.60
CA ASP A 379 -27.37 13.86 -11.22
C ASP A 379 -27.18 13.98 -12.73
N ARG A 380 -27.74 13.02 -13.47
CA ARG A 380 -27.70 12.99 -14.94
C ARG A 380 -28.49 14.13 -15.61
N TRP A 381 -29.53 14.65 -14.97
CA TRP A 381 -30.36 15.69 -15.56
C TRP A 381 -29.67 17.04 -15.50
N ASN A 382 -29.07 17.32 -14.34
CA ASN A 382 -28.36 18.57 -14.08
C ASN A 382 -26.86 18.47 -14.35
N GLN A 383 -26.33 17.28 -14.64
CA GLN A 383 -24.95 16.99 -15.02
C GLN A 383 -23.95 17.42 -13.93
N HIS A 384 -24.17 17.00 -12.70
CA HIS A 384 -23.23 17.23 -11.61
C HIS A 384 -23.02 16.00 -10.73
N LEU A 385 -21.78 15.82 -10.28
CA LEU A 385 -21.38 14.83 -9.27
C LEU A 385 -21.28 15.54 -7.92
N ASP A 386 -22.06 15.10 -6.95
CA ASP A 386 -22.06 15.58 -5.57
C ASP A 386 -21.43 14.54 -4.64
N MET A 387 -20.60 15.01 -3.72
CA MET A 387 -19.97 14.18 -2.70
C MET A 387 -20.08 14.84 -1.33
N LYS A 388 -20.29 14.02 -0.32
CA LYS A 388 -20.14 14.39 1.10
C LYS A 388 -18.93 13.67 1.66
N LEU A 389 -18.00 14.44 2.22
CA LEU A 389 -16.71 13.95 2.68
C LEU A 389 -16.53 14.29 4.16
N LYS A 390 -15.86 13.42 4.92
CA LYS A 390 -15.54 13.66 6.33
C LYS A 390 -14.03 13.55 6.56
N ALA A 391 -13.48 14.54 7.25
CA ALA A 391 -12.12 14.55 7.80
C ALA A 391 -12.07 15.43 9.06
N PHE A 392 -10.89 15.83 9.51
CA PHE A 392 -10.73 16.83 10.57
C PHE A 392 -10.40 18.20 9.97
N PRO A 393 -10.76 19.32 10.62
CA PRO A 393 -10.42 20.65 10.14
C PRO A 393 -8.91 20.84 9.95
N GLY A 394 -8.50 21.43 8.84
CA GLY A 394 -7.10 21.60 8.44
C GLY A 394 -6.53 20.44 7.61
N HIS A 395 -7.23 19.31 7.50
CA HIS A 395 -6.80 18.18 6.69
C HIS A 395 -6.77 18.54 5.20
N ARG A 396 -5.65 18.24 4.54
CA ARG A 396 -5.49 18.39 3.09
C ARG A 396 -5.98 17.13 2.38
N ASN A 397 -7.07 17.26 1.64
CA ASN A 397 -7.70 16.18 0.92
C ASN A 397 -7.36 16.22 -0.58
N TYR A 398 -6.74 15.16 -1.07
CA TYR A 398 -6.54 14.92 -2.50
C TYR A 398 -7.65 14.05 -3.06
N ILE A 399 -8.28 14.49 -4.16
CA ILE A 399 -9.44 13.83 -4.77
C ILE A 399 -9.18 13.62 -6.26
N ASN A 400 -9.42 12.40 -6.75
CA ASN A 400 -9.33 12.04 -8.16
C ASN A 400 -10.71 11.61 -8.68
N ILE A 401 -11.14 12.21 -9.78
CA ILE A 401 -12.41 11.92 -10.45
C ILE A 401 -12.11 11.56 -11.90
N ILE A 402 -12.71 10.49 -12.39
CA ILE A 402 -12.68 10.09 -13.80
C ILE A 402 -14.01 10.48 -14.43
N SER A 403 -13.96 11.04 -15.63
CA SER A 403 -15.16 11.52 -16.31
C SER A 403 -15.04 11.44 -17.84
N PRO A 404 -16.07 10.96 -18.55
CA PRO A 404 -16.17 11.12 -20.01
C PRO A 404 -16.61 12.53 -20.42
N LEU A 405 -16.95 13.39 -19.45
CA LEU A 405 -17.43 14.74 -19.65
C LEU A 405 -16.43 15.77 -19.11
N LYS A 406 -16.24 16.85 -19.85
CA LYS A 406 -15.39 17.95 -19.41
C LYS A 406 -16.05 18.69 -18.23
N PRO A 407 -15.32 18.96 -17.12
CA PRO A 407 -15.86 19.76 -16.03
C PRO A 407 -16.06 21.23 -16.46
N THR A 408 -17.11 21.86 -15.94
CA THR A 408 -17.44 23.29 -16.14
C THR A 408 -17.19 24.12 -14.89
N SER A 409 -17.41 23.55 -13.71
CA SER A 409 -17.11 24.18 -12.44
C SER A 409 -16.90 23.15 -11.35
N VAL A 410 -15.99 23.46 -10.42
CA VAL A 410 -15.79 22.69 -9.20
C VAL A 410 -16.08 23.60 -8.02
N ARG A 411 -16.82 23.11 -7.03
CA ARG A 411 -17.09 23.82 -5.78
C ARG A 411 -16.84 22.93 -4.58
N PHE A 412 -16.13 23.45 -3.59
CA PHE A 412 -15.90 22.81 -2.30
C PHE A 412 -16.43 23.74 -1.21
N ASP A 413 -17.35 23.26 -0.38
CA ASP A 413 -18.04 24.05 0.66
C ASP A 413 -18.59 25.40 0.14
N ASN A 414 -19.25 25.34 -1.02
CA ASN A 414 -19.81 26.47 -1.77
C ASN A 414 -18.77 27.47 -2.33
N GLN A 415 -17.48 27.26 -2.11
CA GLN A 415 -16.41 28.07 -2.71
C GLN A 415 -15.99 27.48 -4.04
N VAL A 416 -15.68 28.33 -5.03
CA VAL A 416 -15.18 27.88 -6.33
C VAL A 416 -13.73 27.43 -6.19
N VAL A 417 -13.43 26.21 -6.67
CA VAL A 417 -12.06 25.71 -6.76
C VAL A 417 -11.53 26.05 -8.15
N GLU A 418 -10.65 27.04 -8.23
CA GLU A 418 -10.07 27.49 -9.50
C GLU A 418 -8.83 26.68 -9.91
N ASP A 419 -8.06 26.21 -8.93
CA ASP A 419 -6.81 25.49 -9.15
C ASP A 419 -7.04 23.98 -9.03
N TYR A 420 -7.24 23.33 -10.17
CA TYR A 420 -7.33 21.88 -10.28
C TYR A 420 -6.61 21.40 -11.53
N GLU A 421 -6.03 20.20 -11.44
CA GLU A 421 -5.37 19.58 -12.58
C GLU A 421 -6.40 18.84 -13.44
N LEU A 422 -6.31 19.06 -14.75
CA LEU A 422 -7.11 18.36 -15.74
C LEU A 422 -6.19 17.64 -16.73
N GLU A 423 -6.13 16.33 -16.61
CA GLU A 423 -5.45 15.46 -17.55
C GLU A 423 -6.49 14.87 -18.53
N THR A 424 -6.16 14.80 -19.82
CA THR A 424 -7.02 14.18 -20.85
C THR A 424 -6.27 13.04 -21.52
N ILE A 425 -6.82 11.83 -21.41
CA ILE A 425 -6.27 10.60 -22.00
C ILE A 425 -7.41 9.94 -22.77
N ASP A 426 -7.26 9.75 -24.08
CA ASP A 426 -8.26 9.07 -24.92
C ASP A 426 -9.70 9.59 -24.75
N ASP A 427 -9.87 10.92 -24.77
CA ASP A 427 -11.15 11.63 -24.54
C ASP A 427 -11.77 11.45 -23.14
N ILE A 428 -11.05 10.82 -22.21
CA ILE A 428 -11.42 10.71 -20.80
C ILE A 428 -10.68 11.79 -20.01
N TYR A 429 -11.41 12.48 -19.14
CA TYR A 429 -10.89 13.50 -18.25
C TYR A 429 -10.58 12.89 -16.88
N ARG A 430 -9.34 13.08 -16.41
CA ARG A 430 -8.97 12.87 -15.00
C ARG A 430 -8.84 14.24 -14.35
N ILE A 431 -9.68 14.47 -13.34
CA ILE A 431 -9.75 15.72 -12.59
C ILE A 431 -9.10 15.45 -11.23
N ARG A 432 -8.01 16.16 -10.93
CA ARG A 432 -7.35 16.08 -9.63
C ARG A 432 -7.54 17.36 -8.84
N LEU A 433 -8.02 17.23 -7.62
CA LEU A 433 -8.32 18.32 -6.71
C LEU A 433 -7.45 18.21 -5.47
N ASN A 434 -7.04 19.36 -4.96
CA ASN A 434 -6.40 19.50 -3.68
C ASN A 434 -7.16 20.57 -2.89
N VAL A 435 -7.87 20.15 -1.85
CA VAL A 435 -8.75 21.01 -1.05
C VAL A 435 -8.44 20.81 0.43
N ILE A 436 -8.77 21.80 1.25
CA ILE A 436 -8.56 21.73 2.71
C ILE A 436 -9.93 21.73 3.36
N HIS A 437 -10.15 20.80 4.29
CA HIS A 437 -11.37 20.76 5.10
C HIS A 437 -11.35 21.90 6.11
N ASP A 438 -12.26 22.87 5.99
CA ASP A 438 -12.43 23.92 7.00
C ASP A 438 -13.25 23.44 8.21
N GLN A 439 -14.00 22.35 8.04
CA GLN A 439 -14.91 21.75 9.00
C GLN A 439 -14.83 20.22 8.89
N ALA A 440 -15.45 19.51 9.83
CA ALA A 440 -15.35 18.04 9.86
C ALA A 440 -16.07 17.35 8.68
N GLU A 441 -17.14 17.96 8.16
CA GLU A 441 -17.88 17.47 7.00
C GLU A 441 -17.92 18.54 5.92
N SER A 442 -17.54 18.17 4.70
CA SER A 442 -17.48 19.07 3.55
C SER A 442 -18.24 18.52 2.36
N GLU A 443 -18.74 19.43 1.52
CA GLU A 443 -19.48 19.12 0.30
C GLU A 443 -18.65 19.50 -0.94
N LEU A 444 -18.49 18.55 -1.86
CA LEU A 444 -17.86 18.76 -3.16
C LEU A 444 -18.89 18.59 -4.27
N ARG A 445 -18.99 19.57 -5.17
CA ARG A 445 -19.78 19.50 -6.39
C ARG A 445 -18.91 19.74 -7.61
N VAL A 446 -18.94 18.80 -8.55
CA VAL A 446 -18.35 18.97 -9.89
C VAL A 446 -19.46 19.01 -10.92
N SER A 447 -19.57 20.10 -11.66
CA SER A 447 -20.53 20.25 -12.76
C SER A 447 -19.85 19.98 -14.10
N PHE A 448 -20.60 19.43 -15.06
CA PHE A 448 -20.09 19.00 -16.36
C PHE A 448 -20.83 19.67 -17.51
N ILE A 449 -20.25 19.64 -18.72
CA ILE A 449 -20.90 20.19 -19.91
C ILE A 449 -22.13 19.35 -20.25
N ASN A 450 -23.31 20.00 -20.27
CA ASN A 450 -24.55 19.35 -20.69
C ASN A 450 -24.61 19.24 -22.22
N ASN A 451 -24.26 18.08 -22.76
CA ASN A 451 -24.29 17.82 -24.20
C ASN A 451 -25.72 17.71 -24.78
N HIS A 452 -26.77 17.67 -23.95
CA HIS A 452 -28.17 17.67 -24.40
C HIS A 452 -28.71 19.05 -24.84
N LYS A 453 -27.86 20.09 -24.89
CA LYS A 453 -28.21 21.43 -25.39
C LYS A 453 -27.58 21.81 -26.75
N LYS A 454 -27.10 20.85 -27.54
CA LYS A 454 -26.92 21.07 -28.98
C LYS A 454 -28.20 20.66 -29.70
N GLY A 455 -29.11 21.63 -29.82
CA GLY A 455 -30.34 21.53 -30.61
C GLY A 455 -30.08 21.58 -32.11
#